data_AF-A0A6A5ZQJ3-F1
#
_entry.id   AF-A0A6A5ZQJ3-F1
#
_cell.length_a   1.000
_cell.length_b   1.000
_cell.length_c   1.000
_cell.angle_alpha   90.00
_cell.angle_beta   90.00
_cell.angle_gamma   90.00
#
_symmetry.space_group_name_H-M   'P 1'
#
loop_
_entity.id
_entity.type
_entity.pdbx_description
1 polymer ?
#
loop_
_entity_poly.entity_id
_entity_poly.type
_entity_poly.pdbx_seq_one_letter_code
_entity_poly.pdbx_strand_id
1 'polypeptide(L)'
;MPFNGPVCRDLDAFKKSMASIPTEHKGAFDGATKESAQAVCDPAALHVWETDSDLDNLLQLTQVIIKVKSTTTDVAQQAGAAKKMPMGMVIVTEVSPGRDNFTRICDLVEHLTKGDGKGHLGGKVMAFGPICVVKSVNNSLAPDVSGKYTGGAQLEAEAAVKRISVTIERAFKMSSAGSPSNGASRKLVWHHGPVIHFLLHFISNTSTALRNSLTAVTIHSAIAFNSGIKPTTYGRQNKPQDMDRLEKYMKRLDIFAVFLDCGSQLISYDNPAVYVYYFAWYAHLLLPASVLRAHLHLGQDQLTTFAFQLRCACDKRYGASAVKLVREKLNGKTARKWANRCINADTFTKEKCRAAANDYEIHNAVKVADAPFALFRKSLPLDSEEGSFPAFSQLFIGPAAGALATENYVCAPVSMNLRAGQFKASSSSPFRLYIPKEGEDTSKVTARIQGTFMAVIECLRKATGGDPALGEEEQKMWSDVKKAAVWALDGCGLRLPKGVSEKVRHVEDRLGSGMWTWLLGQTAAQQGQGQAARAEGG
;
A
#
# COMPACT_ATOMS: atom_id res chain seq x y z
N MET A 1 31.29 -11.64 22.43
CA MET A 1 31.53 -11.70 20.97
C MET A 1 30.18 -11.58 20.26
N PRO A 2 30.07 -10.79 19.18
CA PRO A 2 28.83 -10.72 18.39
C PRO A 2 28.60 -12.03 17.62
N PHE A 3 27.35 -12.51 17.60
CA PHE A 3 26.97 -13.72 16.89
C PHE A 3 26.85 -13.45 15.38
N ASN A 4 27.33 -14.39 14.57
CA ASN A 4 27.14 -14.42 13.13
C ASN A 4 26.81 -15.85 12.68
N GLY A 5 25.61 -16.06 12.16
CA GLY A 5 25.17 -17.36 11.65
C GLY A 5 25.72 -17.71 10.26
N PRO A 6 25.39 -18.90 9.73
CA PRO A 6 25.72 -19.29 8.36
C PRO A 6 25.04 -18.39 7.32
N VAL A 7 25.66 -18.31 6.14
CA VAL A 7 25.08 -17.63 4.97
C VAL A 7 23.82 -18.36 4.52
N CYS A 8 22.74 -17.60 4.33
CA CYS A 8 21.43 -18.07 3.89
C CYS A 8 21.15 -17.60 2.46
N ARG A 9 20.42 -18.44 1.71
CA ARG A 9 19.95 -18.15 0.35
C ARG A 9 18.42 -18.08 0.25
N ASP A 10 17.71 -18.38 1.32
CA ASP A 10 16.26 -18.31 1.38
C ASP A 10 15.83 -18.12 2.85
N LEU A 11 14.54 -17.86 3.04
CA LEU A 11 13.96 -17.60 4.36
C LEU A 11 13.92 -18.85 5.25
N ASP A 12 13.83 -20.05 4.67
CA ASP A 12 13.76 -21.29 5.43
C ASP A 12 15.11 -21.60 6.09
N ALA A 13 16.21 -21.45 5.34
CA ALA A 13 17.57 -21.52 5.84
C ALA A 13 17.82 -20.45 6.92
N PHE A 14 17.30 -19.24 6.73
CA PHE A 14 17.42 -18.17 7.72
C PHE A 14 16.65 -18.48 9.02
N LYS A 15 15.40 -18.97 8.93
CA LYS A 15 14.62 -19.41 10.09
C LYS A 15 15.30 -20.55 10.85
N LYS A 16 15.84 -21.54 10.13
CA LYS A 16 16.63 -22.63 10.74
C LYS A 16 17.87 -22.11 11.46
N SER A 17 18.59 -21.18 10.84
CA SER A 17 19.76 -20.50 11.42
C SER A 17 19.43 -19.76 12.72
N MET A 18 18.25 -19.12 12.78
CA MET A 18 17.76 -18.47 14.00
C MET A 18 17.38 -19.45 15.11
N ALA A 19 16.84 -20.62 14.76
CA ALA A 19 16.52 -21.66 15.73
C ALA A 19 17.78 -22.32 16.31
N SER A 20 18.87 -22.36 15.54
CA SER A 20 20.16 -22.94 15.94
C SER A 20 21.13 -21.94 16.59
N ILE A 21 20.67 -20.78 17.05
CA ILE A 21 21.54 -19.81 17.73
C ILE A 21 22.03 -20.40 19.06
N PRO A 22 23.36 -20.42 19.33
CA PRO A 22 23.90 -20.89 20.60
C PRO A 22 23.30 -20.17 21.81
N THR A 23 23.12 -20.90 22.91
CA THR A 23 22.43 -20.41 24.11
C THR A 23 23.06 -19.13 24.68
N GLU A 24 24.39 -19.01 24.62
CA GLU A 24 25.14 -17.83 25.07
C GLU A 24 24.85 -16.55 24.25
N HIS A 25 24.31 -16.68 23.04
CA HIS A 25 23.97 -15.57 22.15
C HIS A 25 22.46 -15.32 22.02
N LYS A 26 21.65 -16.32 22.37
CA LYS A 26 20.20 -16.31 22.18
C LYS A 26 19.52 -15.15 22.92
N GLY A 27 19.89 -14.90 24.18
CA GLY A 27 19.30 -13.83 24.99
C GLY A 27 19.49 -12.43 24.38
N ALA A 28 20.69 -12.11 23.87
CA ALA A 28 20.97 -10.83 23.22
C ALA A 28 20.22 -10.69 21.89
N PHE A 29 20.13 -11.76 21.10
CA PHE A 29 19.39 -11.79 19.84
C PHE A 29 17.89 -11.59 20.05
N ASP A 30 17.31 -12.27 21.02
CA ASP A 30 15.88 -12.16 21.36
C ASP A 30 15.55 -10.80 21.99
N GLY A 31 16.46 -10.27 22.82
CA GLY A 31 16.38 -8.90 23.33
C GLY A 31 16.32 -7.87 22.20
N ALA A 32 17.29 -7.90 21.28
CA ALA A 32 17.32 -7.00 20.13
C ALA A 32 16.07 -7.14 19.23
N THR A 33 15.57 -8.36 19.06
CA THR A 33 14.33 -8.62 18.33
C THR A 33 13.14 -7.92 18.98
N LYS A 34 12.96 -8.12 20.29
CA LYS A 34 11.84 -7.57 21.06
C LYS A 34 11.90 -6.04 21.10
N GLU A 35 13.07 -5.49 21.39
CA GLU A 35 13.31 -4.04 21.40
C GLU A 35 13.00 -3.43 20.04
N SER A 36 13.46 -4.06 18.95
CA SER A 36 13.19 -3.55 17.60
C SER A 36 11.70 -3.57 17.24
N ALA A 37 10.97 -4.63 17.59
CA ALA A 37 9.53 -4.71 17.36
C ALA A 37 8.75 -3.67 18.19
N GLN A 38 9.15 -3.44 19.44
CA GLN A 38 8.54 -2.45 20.31
C GLN A 38 8.79 -1.02 19.83
N ALA A 39 10.02 -0.68 19.41
CA ALA A 39 10.33 0.68 18.98
C ALA A 39 9.60 1.09 17.70
N VAL A 40 9.44 0.20 16.71
CA VAL A 40 8.68 0.53 15.48
C VAL A 40 7.16 0.60 15.69
N CYS A 41 6.69 0.17 16.87
CA CYS A 41 5.29 0.20 17.27
C CYS A 41 5.05 1.10 18.49
N ASP A 42 6.00 1.97 18.86
CA ASP A 42 5.92 2.79 20.07
C ASP A 42 4.81 3.85 19.96
N PRO A 43 3.69 3.74 20.71
CA PRO A 43 2.60 4.71 20.64
C PRO A 43 2.99 6.10 21.16
N ALA A 44 4.11 6.24 21.87
CA ALA A 44 4.63 7.53 22.31
C ALA A 44 5.53 8.21 21.27
N ALA A 45 5.88 7.52 20.17
CA ALA A 45 6.63 8.11 19.09
C ALA A 45 5.72 8.88 18.12
N LEU A 46 6.26 9.93 17.49
CA LEU A 46 5.65 10.49 16.30
C LEU A 46 6.02 9.58 15.13
N HIS A 47 5.00 9.14 14.40
CA HIS A 47 5.23 8.28 13.24
C HIS A 47 5.14 9.08 11.95
N VAL A 48 6.14 8.91 11.09
CA VAL A 48 6.18 9.43 9.72
C VAL A 48 5.91 8.27 8.77
N TRP A 49 4.92 8.39 7.89
CA TRP A 49 4.61 7.40 6.86
C TRP A 49 4.84 7.97 5.48
N GLU A 50 5.76 7.38 4.74
CA GLU A 50 5.92 7.65 3.32
C GLU A 50 5.05 6.72 2.50
N THR A 51 4.31 7.30 1.54
CA THR A 51 3.34 6.55 0.75
C THR A 51 3.01 7.23 -0.57
N ASP A 52 2.40 6.49 -1.49
CA ASP A 52 1.77 7.01 -2.70
C ASP A 52 0.24 6.88 -2.61
N SER A 53 -0.48 7.22 -3.68
CA SER A 53 -1.94 7.14 -3.70
C SER A 53 -2.50 5.98 -4.54
N ASP A 54 -1.73 4.88 -4.66
CA ASP A 54 -2.26 3.62 -5.20
C ASP A 54 -3.15 2.88 -4.17
N LEU A 55 -3.96 1.94 -4.63
CA LEU A 55 -5.06 1.38 -3.86
C LEU A 55 -4.60 0.68 -2.57
N ASP A 56 -3.53 -0.10 -2.63
CA ASP A 56 -3.04 -0.83 -1.46
C ASP A 56 -2.42 0.09 -0.40
N ASN A 57 -1.68 1.10 -0.83
CA ASN A 57 -1.15 2.15 0.02
C ASN A 57 -2.28 2.92 0.72
N LEU A 58 -3.34 3.27 -0.01
CA LEU A 58 -4.52 3.92 0.57
C LEU A 58 -5.25 3.03 1.58
N LEU A 59 -5.37 1.72 1.32
CA LEU A 59 -5.98 0.78 2.26
C LEU A 59 -5.15 0.57 3.53
N GLN A 60 -3.83 0.43 3.38
CA GLN A 60 -2.93 0.37 4.54
C GLN A 60 -2.98 1.68 5.35
N LEU A 61 -2.96 2.82 4.66
CA LEU A 61 -3.02 4.12 5.30
C LEU A 61 -4.35 4.34 6.03
N THR A 62 -5.47 3.87 5.47
CA THR A 62 -6.79 3.88 6.12
C THR A 62 -6.74 3.17 7.46
N GLN A 63 -6.15 1.97 7.48
CA GLN A 63 -5.98 1.18 8.70
C GLN A 63 -5.12 1.90 9.75
N VAL A 64 -4.08 2.64 9.34
CA VAL A 64 -3.23 3.41 10.26
C VAL A 64 -3.96 4.64 10.80
N ILE A 65 -4.59 5.44 9.93
CA ILE A 65 -5.30 6.67 10.31
C ILE A 65 -6.40 6.37 11.32
N ILE A 66 -7.21 5.33 11.09
CA ILE A 66 -8.31 4.97 12.00
C ILE A 66 -7.77 4.58 13.37
N LYS A 67 -6.68 3.81 13.43
CA LYS A 67 -6.05 3.44 14.71
C LYS A 67 -5.46 4.66 15.42
N VAL A 68 -4.72 5.51 14.71
CA VAL A 68 -4.15 6.77 15.27
C VAL A 68 -5.25 7.67 15.82
N LYS A 69 -6.35 7.87 15.07
CA LYS A 69 -7.50 8.67 15.49
C LYS A 69 -8.17 8.13 16.75
N SER A 70 -8.22 6.81 16.92
CA SER A 70 -8.81 6.15 18.09
C SER A 70 -7.90 6.12 19.32
N THR A 71 -6.61 6.47 19.19
CA THR A 71 -5.63 6.35 20.26
C THR A 71 -5.35 7.69 20.94
N THR A 72 -5.44 7.72 22.26
CA THR A 72 -5.05 8.87 23.09
C THR A 72 -4.09 8.42 24.17
N THR A 73 -3.19 9.31 24.57
CA THR A 73 -2.20 9.06 25.62
C THR A 73 -2.34 10.11 26.72
N ASP A 74 -2.18 9.69 27.98
CA ASP A 74 -2.17 10.60 29.12
C ASP A 74 -0.81 11.32 29.20
N VAL A 75 -0.83 12.63 29.09
CA VAL A 75 0.34 13.50 29.17
C VAL A 75 0.35 14.23 30.50
N ALA A 76 1.40 13.98 31.30
CA ALA A 76 1.61 14.65 32.57
C ALA A 76 1.65 16.18 32.39
N GLN A 77 0.95 16.90 33.26
CA GLN A 77 0.96 18.37 33.30
C GLN A 77 1.83 18.85 34.45
N GLN A 78 2.39 20.06 34.35
CA GLN A 78 3.19 20.67 35.42
C GLN A 78 2.37 20.89 36.71
N ALA A 79 1.05 21.03 36.60
CA ALA A 79 0.10 21.03 37.71
C ALA A 79 -1.24 20.44 37.26
N GLY A 80 -1.90 19.64 38.11
CA GLY A 80 -3.22 19.06 37.85
C GLY A 80 -3.20 17.66 37.22
N ALA A 81 -4.39 17.18 36.83
CA ALA A 81 -4.58 15.86 36.24
C ALA A 81 -3.90 15.75 34.86
N ALA A 82 -3.49 14.54 34.49
CA ALA A 82 -2.92 14.27 33.17
C ALA A 82 -3.91 14.65 32.06
N LYS A 83 -3.38 15.25 30.99
CA LYS A 83 -4.17 15.66 29.84
C LYS A 83 -4.15 14.54 28.80
N LYS A 84 -5.33 14.06 28.39
CA LYS A 84 -5.43 13.17 27.22
C LYS A 84 -5.07 13.95 25.97
N MET A 85 -4.02 13.52 25.29
CA MET A 85 -3.63 14.08 24.00
C MET A 85 -3.75 13.03 22.89
N PRO A 86 -4.21 13.43 21.69
CA PRO A 86 -4.27 12.53 20.56
C PRO A 86 -2.87 12.18 20.07
N MET A 87 -2.77 11.00 19.46
CA MET A 87 -1.59 10.66 18.68
C MET A 87 -1.46 11.55 17.44
N GLY A 88 -0.21 11.84 17.08
CA GLY A 88 0.12 12.58 15.86
C GLY A 88 0.74 11.68 14.80
N MET A 89 0.65 12.11 13.56
CA MET A 89 1.21 11.40 12.42
C MET A 89 1.58 12.39 11.31
N VAL A 90 2.67 12.13 10.61
CA VAL A 90 3.05 12.84 9.39
C VAL A 90 3.01 11.89 8.22
N ILE A 91 2.27 12.22 7.17
CA ILE A 91 2.19 11.46 5.92
C ILE A 91 3.00 12.20 4.86
N VAL A 92 4.06 11.57 4.39
CA VAL A 92 4.96 12.07 3.35
C VAL A 92 4.54 11.46 2.01
N THR A 93 4.12 12.31 1.08
CA THR A 93 3.56 11.84 -0.21
C THR A 93 4.58 11.97 -1.32
N GLU A 94 4.89 10.88 -2.02
CA GLU A 94 5.75 10.91 -3.21
C GLU A 94 5.15 11.83 -4.29
N VAL A 95 5.99 12.60 -4.99
CA VAL A 95 5.58 13.35 -6.18
C VAL A 95 5.74 12.46 -7.41
N SER A 96 4.63 12.02 -8.01
CA SER A 96 4.65 11.24 -9.24
C SER A 96 4.21 12.10 -10.43
N PRO A 97 4.91 12.05 -11.58
CA PRO A 97 4.35 12.57 -12.83
C PRO A 97 2.99 11.92 -13.12
N GLY A 98 2.02 12.71 -13.54
CA GLY A 98 0.69 12.23 -13.95
C GLY A 98 -0.26 11.79 -12.83
N ARG A 99 0.15 11.88 -11.54
CA ARG A 99 -0.71 11.52 -10.40
C ARG A 99 -0.48 12.44 -9.20
N ASP A 100 -1.53 13.15 -8.79
CA ASP A 100 -1.48 14.02 -7.62
C ASP A 100 -1.72 13.21 -6.33
N ASN A 101 -0.66 12.53 -5.87
CA ASN A 101 -0.70 11.73 -4.65
C ASN A 101 -1.11 12.57 -3.43
N PHE A 102 -0.63 13.81 -3.34
CA PHE A 102 -0.90 14.68 -2.21
C PHE A 102 -2.38 14.99 -2.06
N THR A 103 -3.02 15.45 -3.14
CA THR A 103 -4.46 15.79 -3.10
C THR A 103 -5.29 14.56 -2.78
N ARG A 104 -4.99 13.40 -3.41
CA ARG A 104 -5.70 12.14 -3.15
C ARG A 104 -5.56 11.66 -1.70
N ILE A 105 -4.39 11.85 -1.09
CA ILE A 105 -4.16 11.50 0.32
C ILE A 105 -4.85 12.51 1.24
N CYS A 106 -4.85 13.81 0.92
CA CYS A 106 -5.62 14.81 1.65
C CYS A 106 -7.12 14.46 1.65
N ASP A 107 -7.70 14.11 0.50
CA ASP A 107 -9.09 13.68 0.39
C ASP A 107 -9.37 12.45 1.28
N LEU A 108 -8.45 11.49 1.33
CA LEU A 108 -8.57 10.32 2.21
C LEU A 108 -8.57 10.73 3.69
N VAL A 109 -7.62 11.56 4.10
CA VAL A 109 -7.52 12.01 5.50
C VAL A 109 -8.77 12.81 5.88
N GLU A 110 -9.24 13.70 5.02
CA GLU A 110 -10.50 14.44 5.22
C GLU A 110 -11.69 13.48 5.38
N HIS A 111 -11.83 12.49 4.49
CA HIS A 111 -12.88 11.48 4.54
C HIS A 111 -12.90 10.70 5.85
N LEU A 112 -11.74 10.29 6.36
CA LEU A 112 -11.61 9.47 7.56
C LEU A 112 -11.68 10.29 8.86
N THR A 113 -11.18 11.52 8.83
CA THR A 113 -11.17 12.40 10.01
C THR A 113 -12.46 13.20 10.16
N LYS A 114 -13.18 13.46 9.05
CA LYS A 114 -14.31 14.39 8.94
C LYS A 114 -13.95 15.84 9.30
N GLY A 115 -12.66 16.18 9.26
CA GLY A 115 -12.17 17.52 9.56
C GLY A 115 -11.66 18.21 8.30
N ASP A 116 -11.91 19.51 8.20
CA ASP A 116 -11.38 20.33 7.11
C ASP A 116 -9.86 20.50 7.24
N GLY A 117 -9.15 20.30 6.13
CA GLY A 117 -7.71 20.48 6.07
C GLY A 117 -7.32 21.95 6.08
N LYS A 118 -6.24 22.30 6.79
CA LYS A 118 -5.64 23.63 6.76
C LYS A 118 -4.34 23.63 5.95
N GLY A 119 -4.32 24.42 4.89
CA GLY A 119 -3.17 24.55 4.00
C GLY A 119 -2.02 25.36 4.64
N HIS A 120 -0.79 24.88 4.48
CA HIS A 120 0.42 25.54 4.97
C HIS A 120 1.55 25.47 3.92
N LEU A 121 2.57 26.33 4.10
CA LEU A 121 3.78 26.37 3.25
C LEU A 121 3.44 26.41 1.74
N GLY A 122 2.53 27.32 1.35
CA GLY A 122 2.10 27.47 -0.05
C GLY A 122 1.33 26.26 -0.60
N GLY A 123 0.53 25.59 0.24
CA GLY A 123 -0.28 24.42 -0.17
C GLY A 123 0.53 23.14 -0.38
N LYS A 124 1.77 23.09 0.11
CA LYS A 124 2.62 21.89 0.07
C LYS A 124 2.46 21.02 1.33
N VAL A 125 1.75 21.52 2.32
CA VAL A 125 1.39 20.83 3.56
C VAL A 125 -0.09 21.06 3.84
N MET A 126 -0.79 20.01 4.28
CA MET A 126 -2.17 20.07 4.75
C MET A 126 -2.24 19.48 6.15
N ALA A 127 -2.84 20.20 7.11
CA ALA A 127 -2.99 19.73 8.49
C ALA A 127 -4.46 19.45 8.82
N PHE A 128 -4.73 18.24 9.32
CA PHE A 128 -6.02 17.74 9.78
C PHE A 128 -5.93 17.46 11.29
N GLY A 129 -5.78 18.52 12.08
CA GLY A 129 -5.43 18.39 13.50
C GLY A 129 -4.01 17.82 13.65
N PRO A 130 -3.81 16.74 14.43
CA PRO A 130 -2.48 16.17 14.68
C PRO A 130 -1.97 15.27 13.53
N ILE A 131 -2.76 15.09 12.47
CA ILE A 131 -2.36 14.37 11.24
C ILE A 131 -2.00 15.39 10.16
N CYS A 132 -0.76 15.36 9.68
CA CYS A 132 -0.26 16.29 8.66
C CYS A 132 0.15 15.54 7.39
N VAL A 133 -0.26 16.03 6.22
CA VAL A 133 0.16 15.52 4.92
C VAL A 133 1.16 16.50 4.29
N VAL A 134 2.28 16.02 3.75
CA VAL A 134 3.35 16.85 3.18
C VAL A 134 3.88 16.31 1.86
N LYS A 135 4.06 17.19 0.86
CA LYS A 135 4.69 16.84 -0.42
C LYS A 135 6.19 16.57 -0.27
N SER A 136 6.61 15.39 -0.71
CA SER A 136 8.00 14.96 -0.80
C SER A 136 8.62 15.30 -2.16
N VAL A 137 9.62 14.53 -2.56
CA VAL A 137 10.30 14.57 -3.86
C VAL A 137 9.67 13.61 -4.87
N ASN A 138 10.07 13.76 -6.13
CA ASN A 138 9.87 12.74 -7.16
C ASN A 138 11.06 11.78 -7.15
N ASN A 139 10.80 10.51 -6.82
CA ASN A 139 11.85 9.50 -6.73
C ASN A 139 12.47 9.16 -8.10
N SER A 140 11.84 9.50 -9.22
CA SER A 140 12.48 9.39 -10.53
C SER A 140 13.69 10.31 -10.71
N LEU A 141 13.88 11.30 -9.83
CA LEU A 141 15.02 12.22 -9.83
C LEU A 141 16.07 11.73 -8.83
N ALA A 142 16.77 10.67 -9.18
CA ALA A 142 17.75 10.03 -8.29
C ALA A 142 19.04 10.86 -8.14
N PRO A 143 19.71 10.80 -6.96
CA PRO A 143 21.02 11.40 -6.78
C PRO A 143 22.12 10.64 -7.53
N ASP A 144 23.28 11.28 -7.65
CA ASP A 144 24.49 10.68 -8.20
C ASP A 144 25.04 9.53 -7.32
N VAL A 145 26.16 8.93 -7.74
CA VAL A 145 26.82 7.84 -7.01
C VAL A 145 27.39 8.26 -5.64
N SER A 146 27.51 9.56 -5.37
CA SER A 146 27.91 10.12 -4.07
C SER A 146 26.71 10.41 -3.15
N GLY A 147 25.48 10.32 -3.67
CA GLY A 147 24.26 10.64 -2.94
C GLY A 147 23.89 12.12 -3.01
N LYS A 148 24.49 12.87 -3.93
CA LYS A 148 24.19 14.27 -4.18
C LYS A 148 23.18 14.42 -5.30
N TYR A 149 22.13 15.18 -5.04
CA TYR A 149 21.23 15.67 -6.07
C TYR A 149 21.91 16.81 -6.84
N THR A 150 21.52 17.01 -8.09
CA THR A 150 22.07 18.07 -8.94
C THR A 150 20.95 18.88 -9.60
N GLY A 151 21.26 20.12 -9.97
CA GLY A 151 20.33 21.02 -10.68
C GLY A 151 19.01 21.23 -9.95
N GLY A 152 17.89 21.21 -10.68
CA GLY A 152 16.56 21.41 -10.11
C GLY A 152 16.15 20.34 -9.09
N ALA A 153 16.68 19.12 -9.19
CA ALA A 153 16.40 18.05 -8.24
C ALA A 153 16.99 18.34 -6.85
N GLN A 154 18.13 19.05 -6.80
CA GLN A 154 18.73 19.48 -5.53
C GLN A 154 17.85 20.49 -4.82
N LEU A 155 17.40 21.52 -5.54
CA LEU A 155 16.53 22.56 -4.97
C LEU A 155 15.23 21.98 -4.43
N GLU A 156 14.62 21.02 -5.15
CA GLU A 156 13.41 20.36 -4.66
C GLU A 156 13.67 19.46 -3.46
N ALA A 157 14.79 18.72 -3.43
CA ALA A 157 15.17 17.89 -2.29
C ALA A 157 15.40 18.72 -1.03
N GLU A 158 16.13 19.83 -1.12
CA GLU A 158 16.36 20.77 -0.01
C GLU A 158 15.05 21.41 0.48
N ALA A 159 14.19 21.82 -0.45
CA ALA A 159 12.86 22.33 -0.11
C ALA A 159 12.00 21.27 0.60
N ALA A 160 12.03 20.01 0.13
CA ALA A 160 11.32 18.90 0.77
C ALA A 160 11.84 18.62 2.19
N VAL A 161 13.17 18.61 2.40
CA VAL A 161 13.77 18.47 3.74
C VAL A 161 13.27 19.56 4.68
N LYS A 162 13.25 20.82 4.24
CA LYS A 162 12.75 21.95 5.04
C LYS A 162 11.27 21.78 5.39
N ARG A 163 10.42 21.48 4.40
CA ARG A 163 8.96 21.31 4.59
C ARG A 163 8.65 20.17 5.56
N ILE A 164 9.29 19.01 5.37
CA ILE A 164 9.09 17.84 6.22
C ILE A 164 9.59 18.11 7.64
N SER A 165 10.77 18.72 7.80
CA SER A 165 11.33 19.06 9.12
C SER A 165 10.39 19.99 9.90
N VAL A 166 9.90 21.07 9.27
CA VAL A 166 8.93 21.99 9.88
C VAL A 166 7.62 21.28 10.24
N THR A 167 7.18 20.35 9.40
CA THR A 167 5.94 19.58 9.64
C THR A 167 6.09 18.65 10.84
N ILE A 168 7.22 17.93 10.95
CA ILE A 168 7.54 17.06 12.09
C ILE A 168 7.60 17.87 13.39
N GLU A 169 8.29 19.01 13.39
CA GLU A 169 8.39 19.86 14.58
C GLU A 169 7.04 20.39 15.05
N ARG A 170 6.13 20.70 14.12
CA ARG A 170 4.76 21.10 14.44
C ARG A 170 3.93 19.93 14.95
N ALA A 171 4.01 18.77 14.30
CA ALA A 171 3.28 17.57 14.72
C ALA A 171 3.68 17.14 16.13
N PHE A 172 4.96 17.25 16.50
CA PHE A 172 5.38 17.06 17.89
C PHE A 172 4.62 17.99 18.85
N LYS A 173 4.57 19.30 18.57
CA LYS A 173 3.87 20.26 19.45
C LYS A 173 2.36 19.99 19.59
N MET A 174 1.76 19.28 18.64
CA MET A 174 0.33 19.01 18.57
C MET A 174 -0.07 17.62 19.09
N SER A 175 0.88 16.76 19.44
CA SER A 175 0.64 15.36 19.78
C SER A 175 1.34 14.93 21.07
N SER A 176 0.92 13.78 21.63
CA SER A 176 1.54 13.17 22.82
C SER A 176 3.06 12.99 22.68
N ALA A 177 3.55 12.77 21.47
CA ALA A 177 4.98 12.59 21.19
C ALA A 177 5.86 13.82 21.47
N GLY A 178 5.29 15.03 21.50
CA GLY A 178 6.05 16.25 21.83
C GLY A 178 6.11 16.61 23.31
N SER A 179 5.31 15.94 24.15
CA SER A 179 5.24 16.11 25.59
C SER A 179 5.34 14.75 26.30
N PRO A 180 6.49 14.06 26.18
CA PRO A 180 6.68 12.77 26.82
C PRO A 180 6.51 12.89 28.34
N SER A 181 5.76 11.96 28.93
CA SER A 181 5.74 11.80 30.38
C SER A 181 7.16 11.50 30.89
N ASN A 182 7.53 12.08 32.04
CA ASN A 182 8.80 11.86 32.72
C ASN A 182 10.07 12.38 32.03
N GLY A 183 9.96 13.40 31.18
CA GLY A 183 11.14 14.10 30.63
C GLY A 183 11.92 13.29 29.58
N ALA A 184 11.32 12.24 29.00
CA ALA A 184 11.94 11.49 27.92
C ALA A 184 12.20 12.37 26.69
N SER A 185 13.13 11.98 25.81
CA SER A 185 13.35 12.69 24.55
C SER A 185 12.19 12.47 23.58
N ARG A 186 11.99 13.41 22.65
CA ARG A 186 11.08 13.22 21.51
C ARG A 186 11.54 12.02 20.70
N LYS A 187 10.60 11.15 20.33
CA LYS A 187 10.86 9.96 19.52
C LYS A 187 10.17 10.07 18.17
N LEU A 188 10.86 9.64 17.13
CA LEU A 188 10.42 9.64 15.75
C LEU A 188 10.66 8.25 15.15
N VAL A 189 9.60 7.64 14.62
CA VAL A 189 9.69 6.40 13.84
C VAL A 189 9.37 6.73 12.39
N TRP A 190 10.24 6.34 11.47
CA TRP A 190 10.04 6.58 10.05
C TRP A 190 9.67 5.30 9.31
N HIS A 191 8.46 5.24 8.79
CA HIS A 191 7.97 4.19 7.90
C HIS A 191 8.16 4.62 6.46
N HIS A 192 9.20 4.10 5.84
CA HIS A 192 9.70 4.54 4.56
C HIS A 192 9.24 3.63 3.42
N GLY A 193 9.06 4.26 2.25
CA GLY A 193 8.75 3.60 0.99
C GLY A 193 9.89 2.71 0.46
N PRO A 194 9.71 2.16 -0.74
CA PRO A 194 10.67 1.23 -1.34
C PRO A 194 11.96 1.91 -1.84
N VAL A 195 12.01 3.23 -2.00
CA VAL A 195 13.14 3.95 -2.61
C VAL A 195 13.87 4.84 -1.60
N ILE A 196 15.06 4.43 -1.16
CA ILE A 196 15.71 4.92 0.07
C ILE A 196 16.52 6.21 -0.08
N HIS A 197 16.80 6.67 -1.30
CA HIS A 197 17.78 7.73 -1.50
C HIS A 197 17.35 9.06 -0.86
N PHE A 198 16.05 9.38 -0.82
CA PHE A 198 15.57 10.61 -0.19
C PHE A 198 15.65 10.53 1.34
N LEU A 199 15.37 9.38 1.95
CA LEU A 199 15.57 9.18 3.39
C LEU A 199 17.03 9.45 3.79
N LEU A 200 17.99 8.93 3.02
CA LEU A 200 19.41 9.17 3.26
C LEU A 200 19.77 10.65 3.16
N HIS A 201 19.20 11.34 2.17
CA HIS A 201 19.39 12.78 2.00
C HIS A 201 18.75 13.58 3.15
N PHE A 202 17.56 13.20 3.60
CA PHE A 202 16.88 13.80 4.74
C PHE A 202 17.71 13.67 6.01
N ILE A 203 18.19 12.46 6.34
CA ILE A 203 19.03 12.23 7.52
C ILE A 203 20.29 13.12 7.47
N SER A 204 20.92 13.22 6.30
CA SER A 204 22.13 14.03 6.13
C SER A 204 21.89 15.53 6.29
N ASN A 205 20.71 16.04 5.89
CA ASN A 205 20.46 17.48 5.74
C ASN A 205 19.40 18.04 6.69
N THR A 206 18.80 17.21 7.56
CA THR A 206 17.91 17.68 8.62
C THR A 206 18.70 18.20 9.84
N SER A 207 18.01 18.75 10.83
CA SER A 207 18.62 19.28 12.06
C SER A 207 19.15 18.16 12.95
N THR A 208 20.15 18.46 13.79
CA THR A 208 20.67 17.50 14.77
C THR A 208 19.59 17.06 15.76
N ALA A 209 18.70 17.97 16.17
CA ALA A 209 17.59 17.64 17.07
C ALA A 209 16.64 16.60 16.46
N LEU A 210 16.29 16.74 15.17
CA LEU A 210 15.45 15.77 14.48
C LEU A 210 16.17 14.43 14.25
N ARG A 211 17.45 14.46 13.86
CA ARG A 211 18.28 13.24 13.79
C ARG A 211 18.29 12.47 15.10
N ASN A 212 18.50 13.17 16.22
CA ASN A 212 18.55 12.57 17.55
C ASN A 212 17.17 12.10 18.05
N SER A 213 16.08 12.56 17.42
CA SER A 213 14.74 12.07 17.72
C SER A 213 14.42 10.76 16.99
N LEU A 214 15.11 10.45 15.89
CA LEU A 214 14.90 9.22 15.13
C LEU A 214 15.30 8.02 15.98
N THR A 215 14.37 7.09 16.21
CA THR A 215 14.60 5.89 17.03
C THR A 215 14.60 4.60 16.20
N ALA A 216 13.84 4.57 15.11
CA ALA A 216 13.77 3.42 14.22
C ALA A 216 13.31 3.82 12.81
N VAL A 217 13.74 3.03 11.83
CA VAL A 217 13.25 3.10 10.45
C VAL A 217 12.64 1.76 10.08
N THR A 218 11.53 1.77 9.35
CA THR A 218 11.07 0.59 8.60
C THR A 218 11.12 0.90 7.12
N ILE A 219 11.49 -0.07 6.28
CA ILE A 219 11.62 0.10 4.83
C ILE A 219 10.85 -1.04 4.17
N HIS A 220 9.78 -0.70 3.47
CA HIS A 220 8.91 -1.70 2.87
C HIS A 220 9.24 -1.95 1.40
N SER A 221 9.18 -3.22 1.00
CA SER A 221 9.31 -3.67 -0.39
C SER A 221 10.54 -3.13 -1.12
N ALA A 222 11.65 -2.85 -0.43
CA ALA A 222 12.90 -2.43 -1.07
C ALA A 222 13.74 -3.63 -1.54
N ILE A 223 13.73 -4.72 -0.78
CA ILE A 223 14.54 -5.93 -0.99
C ILE A 223 13.65 -7.15 -0.78
N ALA A 224 13.74 -8.14 -1.68
CA ALA A 224 13.14 -9.46 -1.52
C ALA A 224 14.14 -10.44 -0.88
N PHE A 225 13.64 -11.44 -0.15
CA PHE A 225 14.46 -12.42 0.60
C PHE A 225 14.21 -13.89 0.23
N ASN A 226 13.27 -14.16 -0.69
CA ASN A 226 12.81 -15.51 -0.99
C ASN A 226 13.86 -16.36 -1.73
N SER A 227 14.65 -15.75 -2.62
CA SER A 227 15.65 -16.42 -3.47
C SER A 227 17.00 -15.67 -3.43
N GLY A 228 17.55 -15.52 -2.23
CA GLY A 228 18.64 -14.59 -1.94
C GLY A 228 18.13 -13.16 -1.81
N ILE A 229 19.03 -12.22 -1.53
CA ILE A 229 18.65 -10.81 -1.46
C ILE A 229 18.84 -10.10 -2.78
N LYS A 230 17.78 -9.47 -3.27
CA LYS A 230 17.77 -8.67 -4.49
C LYS A 230 16.80 -7.49 -4.35
N PRO A 231 17.04 -6.36 -5.03
CA PRO A 231 16.05 -5.28 -5.09
C PRO A 231 14.73 -5.80 -5.66
N THR A 232 13.61 -5.36 -5.10
CA THR A 232 12.31 -5.65 -5.72
C THR A 232 12.09 -4.77 -6.95
N THR A 233 11.02 -5.01 -7.73
CA THR A 233 10.55 -4.12 -8.79
C THR A 233 10.35 -2.68 -8.30
N TYR A 234 9.92 -2.51 -7.05
CA TYR A 234 9.67 -1.21 -6.42
C TYR A 234 10.95 -0.58 -5.87
N GLY A 235 11.86 -1.40 -5.36
CA GLY A 235 13.17 -1.01 -4.82
C GLY A 235 14.28 -0.92 -5.87
N ARG A 236 14.00 -1.19 -7.15
CA ARG A 236 15.02 -1.27 -8.23
C ARG A 236 15.83 0.02 -8.45
N GLN A 237 15.34 1.14 -7.93
CA GLN A 237 16.04 2.43 -8.01
C GLN A 237 17.17 2.53 -6.96
N ASN A 238 17.14 1.69 -5.93
CA ASN A 238 18.18 1.66 -4.91
C ASN A 238 19.47 1.06 -5.46
N LYS A 239 20.58 1.73 -5.19
CA LYS A 239 21.93 1.26 -5.54
C LYS A 239 22.56 0.57 -4.33
N PRO A 240 23.52 -0.35 -4.50
CA PRO A 240 24.26 -0.94 -3.38
C PRO A 240 24.87 0.11 -2.44
N GLN A 241 25.34 1.22 -2.98
CA GLN A 241 25.90 2.33 -2.21
C GLN A 241 24.87 3.00 -1.29
N ASP A 242 23.59 3.00 -1.65
CA ASP A 242 22.54 3.57 -0.81
C ASP A 242 22.36 2.72 0.45
N MET A 243 22.50 1.40 0.32
CA MET A 243 22.42 0.45 1.43
C MET A 243 23.66 0.53 2.34
N ASP A 244 24.85 0.69 1.75
CA ASP A 244 26.08 0.97 2.52
C ASP A 244 25.95 2.27 3.33
N ARG A 245 25.35 3.32 2.74
CA ARG A 245 25.10 4.60 3.44
C ARG A 245 24.04 4.45 4.52
N LEU A 246 22.97 3.70 4.26
CA LEU A 246 21.95 3.41 5.25
C LEU A 246 22.57 2.73 6.47
N GLU A 247 23.37 1.68 6.28
CA GLU A 247 24.03 0.97 7.37
C GLU A 247 24.93 1.91 8.21
N LYS A 248 25.71 2.76 7.54
CA LYS A 248 26.56 3.78 8.20
C LYS A 248 25.74 4.76 9.02
N TYR A 249 24.60 5.23 8.50
CA TYR A 249 23.72 6.14 9.25
C TYR A 249 23.05 5.48 10.43
N MET A 250 22.53 4.26 10.28
CA MET A 250 21.92 3.54 11.39
C MET A 250 22.93 3.31 12.52
N LYS A 251 24.16 2.89 12.20
CA LYS A 251 25.25 2.75 13.19
C LYS A 251 25.63 4.08 13.85
N ARG A 252 25.77 5.15 13.07
CA ARG A 252 26.17 6.47 13.59
C ARG A 252 25.10 7.06 14.52
N LEU A 253 23.83 6.81 14.24
CA LEU A 253 22.70 7.29 15.03
C LEU A 253 22.33 6.32 16.16
N ASP A 254 22.97 5.17 16.26
CA ASP A 254 22.65 4.07 17.18
C ASP A 254 21.17 3.65 17.11
N ILE A 255 20.68 3.46 15.88
CA ILE A 255 19.33 2.98 15.58
C ILE A 255 19.39 1.79 14.62
N PHE A 256 18.21 1.24 14.30
CA PHE A 256 18.09 0.13 13.36
C PHE A 256 17.07 0.41 12.25
N ALA A 257 17.22 -0.33 11.14
CA ALA A 257 16.26 -0.37 10.06
C ALA A 257 15.63 -1.76 9.93
N VAL A 258 14.29 -1.83 9.91
CA VAL A 258 13.51 -3.05 9.73
C VAL A 258 13.05 -3.17 8.29
N PHE A 259 13.46 -4.21 7.59
CA PHE A 259 13.01 -4.53 6.24
C PHE A 259 11.72 -5.33 6.30
N LEU A 260 10.74 -4.86 5.53
CA LEU A 260 9.41 -5.44 5.41
C LEU A 260 9.22 -5.88 3.95
N ASP A 261 8.80 -7.11 3.75
CA ASP A 261 8.48 -7.64 2.43
C ASP A 261 7.28 -8.59 2.53
N CYS A 262 6.36 -8.49 1.58
CA CYS A 262 5.15 -9.30 1.58
C CYS A 262 5.49 -10.79 1.46
N GLY A 263 6.50 -11.14 0.65
CA GLY A 263 7.00 -12.51 0.56
C GLY A 263 7.54 -13.01 1.91
N SER A 264 8.39 -12.21 2.57
CA SER A 264 8.93 -12.58 3.88
C SER A 264 7.89 -12.69 5.00
N GLN A 265 6.75 -12.02 4.83
CA GLN A 265 5.62 -12.01 5.77
C GLN A 265 4.49 -12.97 5.42
N LEU A 266 4.64 -13.80 4.38
CA LEU A 266 3.61 -14.74 3.89
C LEU A 266 2.32 -14.05 3.41
N ILE A 267 2.45 -12.83 2.86
CA ILE A 267 1.38 -12.05 2.22
C ILE A 267 1.49 -12.28 0.71
N SER A 268 0.77 -13.30 0.21
CA SER A 268 1.01 -13.86 -1.12
C SER A 268 -0.05 -13.54 -2.18
N TYR A 269 -1.16 -12.90 -1.81
CA TYR A 269 -2.25 -12.62 -2.75
C TYR A 269 -2.23 -11.16 -3.22
N ASP A 270 -2.64 -10.92 -4.47
CA ASP A 270 -2.78 -9.61 -5.14
C ASP A 270 -4.25 -9.24 -5.40
N ASN A 271 -5.20 -9.89 -4.71
CA ASN A 271 -6.62 -9.54 -4.77
C ASN A 271 -7.04 -8.90 -3.44
N PRO A 272 -7.51 -7.63 -3.40
CA PRO A 272 -7.86 -7.00 -2.14
C PRO A 272 -9.01 -7.74 -1.44
N ALA A 273 -9.89 -8.39 -2.21
CA ALA A 273 -11.01 -9.18 -1.68
C ALA A 273 -10.57 -10.40 -0.86
N VAL A 274 -9.33 -10.87 -1.00
CA VAL A 274 -8.77 -11.93 -0.14
C VAL A 274 -8.51 -11.41 1.26
N TYR A 275 -8.16 -10.13 1.39
CA TYR A 275 -7.77 -9.50 2.65
C TYR A 275 -8.86 -8.65 3.28
N VAL A 276 -9.80 -8.16 2.48
CA VAL A 276 -10.92 -7.33 2.89
C VAL A 276 -12.20 -8.02 2.45
N TYR A 277 -12.89 -8.68 3.39
CA TYR A 277 -14.18 -9.32 3.10
C TYR A 277 -15.14 -8.31 2.49
N TYR A 278 -15.87 -8.72 1.45
CA TYR A 278 -16.79 -7.84 0.72
C TYR A 278 -16.11 -6.54 0.25
N PHE A 279 -14.84 -6.59 -0.17
CA PHE A 279 -14.08 -5.41 -0.57
C PHE A 279 -14.85 -4.48 -1.52
N ALA A 280 -15.50 -5.04 -2.55
CA ALA A 280 -16.28 -4.27 -3.52
C ALA A 280 -17.39 -3.44 -2.86
N TRP A 281 -17.99 -3.95 -1.79
CA TRP A 281 -19.01 -3.26 -0.99
C TRP A 281 -18.38 -2.19 -0.10
N TYR A 282 -17.36 -2.54 0.67
CA TYR A 282 -16.77 -1.62 1.66
C TYR A 282 -15.78 -0.62 1.09
N ALA A 283 -15.42 -0.70 -0.19
CA ALA A 283 -14.49 0.23 -0.84
C ALA A 283 -14.91 1.70 -0.60
N HIS A 284 -16.19 2.03 -0.80
CA HIS A 284 -16.76 3.36 -0.61
C HIS A 284 -16.84 3.83 0.85
N LEU A 285 -16.72 2.91 1.80
CA LEU A 285 -16.57 3.24 3.21
C LEU A 285 -15.12 3.56 3.54
N LEU A 286 -14.19 2.74 3.03
CA LEU A 286 -12.76 2.84 3.29
C LEU A 286 -12.13 4.06 2.61
N LEU A 287 -12.58 4.40 1.40
CA LEU A 287 -11.97 5.41 0.55
C LEU A 287 -13.03 6.39 0.02
N PRO A 288 -12.72 7.69 -0.12
CA PRO A 288 -13.66 8.64 -0.71
C PRO A 288 -13.83 8.42 -2.22
N ALA A 289 -15.00 8.83 -2.73
CA ALA A 289 -15.35 8.70 -4.14
C ALA A 289 -14.34 9.41 -5.08
N SER A 290 -13.77 10.55 -4.67
CA SER A 290 -12.75 11.29 -5.46
C SER A 290 -11.50 10.45 -5.72
N VAL A 291 -11.13 9.58 -4.78
CA VAL A 291 -9.96 8.70 -4.87
C VAL A 291 -10.31 7.39 -5.60
N LEU A 292 -11.42 6.76 -5.22
CA LEU A 292 -11.89 5.48 -5.80
C LEU A 292 -12.16 5.56 -7.29
N ARG A 293 -12.74 6.67 -7.76
CA ARG A 293 -13.17 6.81 -9.16
C ARG A 293 -12.05 6.52 -10.16
N ALA A 294 -10.82 6.92 -9.86
CA ALA A 294 -9.68 6.64 -10.74
C ALA A 294 -9.37 5.13 -10.83
N HIS A 295 -9.45 4.40 -9.71
CA HIS A 295 -9.26 2.95 -9.67
C HIS A 295 -10.42 2.20 -10.35
N LEU A 296 -11.65 2.72 -10.18
CA LEU A 296 -12.84 2.21 -10.85
C LEU A 296 -12.72 2.33 -12.36
N HIS A 297 -12.41 3.54 -12.85
CA HIS A 297 -12.23 3.80 -14.28
C HIS A 297 -11.11 2.93 -14.88
N LEU A 298 -10.01 2.76 -14.14
CA LEU A 298 -8.92 1.90 -14.56
C LEU A 298 -9.35 0.43 -14.64
N GLY A 299 -10.13 -0.07 -13.68
CA GLY A 299 -10.69 -1.42 -13.71
C GLY A 299 -11.63 -1.63 -14.89
N GLN A 300 -12.55 -0.68 -15.14
CA GLN A 300 -13.46 -0.71 -16.28
C GLN A 300 -12.71 -0.77 -17.62
N ASP A 301 -11.67 0.06 -17.78
CA ASP A 301 -10.82 0.09 -18.97
C ASP A 301 -10.02 -1.21 -19.14
N GLN A 302 -9.46 -1.74 -18.05
CA GLN A 302 -8.73 -3.01 -18.06
C GLN A 302 -9.62 -4.19 -18.46
N LEU A 303 -10.80 -4.33 -17.85
CA LEU A 303 -11.72 -5.43 -18.12
C LEU A 303 -12.25 -5.38 -19.57
N THR A 304 -12.61 -4.18 -20.04
CA THR A 304 -13.04 -3.98 -21.42
C THR A 304 -11.88 -4.29 -22.39
N THR A 305 -10.67 -3.81 -22.09
CA THR A 305 -9.48 -4.10 -22.90
C THR A 305 -9.25 -5.60 -23.05
N PHE A 306 -9.26 -6.33 -21.94
CA PHE A 306 -9.09 -7.79 -21.92
C PHE A 306 -10.12 -8.51 -22.80
N ALA A 307 -11.40 -8.20 -22.61
CA ALA A 307 -12.48 -8.85 -23.35
C ALA A 307 -12.36 -8.62 -24.87
N PHE A 308 -12.06 -7.38 -25.28
CA PHE A 308 -11.88 -7.07 -26.70
C PHE A 308 -10.57 -7.61 -27.26
N GLN A 309 -9.50 -7.73 -26.47
CA GLN A 309 -8.25 -8.35 -26.91
C GLN A 309 -8.45 -9.83 -27.27
N LEU A 310 -9.15 -10.59 -26.44
CA LEU A 310 -9.54 -11.98 -26.74
C LEU A 310 -10.39 -12.06 -28.01
N ARG A 311 -11.40 -11.20 -28.12
CA ARG A 311 -12.26 -11.14 -29.31
C ARG A 311 -11.48 -10.85 -30.58
N CYS A 312 -10.60 -9.86 -30.52
CA CYS A 312 -9.76 -9.43 -31.63
C CYS A 312 -8.74 -10.50 -32.05
N ALA A 313 -8.19 -11.27 -31.10
CA ALA A 313 -7.37 -12.43 -31.41
C ALA A 313 -8.15 -13.49 -32.21
N CYS A 314 -9.38 -13.78 -31.81
CA CYS A 314 -10.26 -14.73 -32.52
C CYS A 314 -10.64 -14.25 -33.93
N ASP A 315 -10.88 -12.94 -34.09
CA ASP A 315 -11.27 -12.33 -35.36
C ASP A 315 -10.07 -11.93 -36.25
N LYS A 316 -8.83 -12.12 -35.76
CA LYS A 316 -7.58 -11.65 -36.41
C LYS A 316 -7.61 -10.15 -36.75
N ARG A 317 -8.23 -9.34 -35.91
CA ARG A 317 -8.30 -7.87 -36.04
C ARG A 317 -7.36 -7.21 -35.05
N TYR A 318 -6.59 -6.21 -35.49
CA TYR A 318 -5.55 -5.58 -34.67
C TYR A 318 -5.49 -4.07 -34.92
N GLY A 319 -4.80 -3.34 -34.04
CA GLY A 319 -4.56 -1.90 -34.16
C GLY A 319 -5.85 -1.09 -34.35
N ALA A 320 -5.88 -0.22 -35.36
CA ALA A 320 -7.02 0.65 -35.64
C ALA A 320 -8.33 -0.11 -35.94
N SER A 321 -8.25 -1.30 -36.57
CA SER A 321 -9.43 -2.12 -36.86
C SER A 321 -10.08 -2.65 -35.58
N ALA A 322 -9.28 -3.06 -34.60
CA ALA A 322 -9.76 -3.45 -33.28
C ALA A 322 -10.42 -2.28 -32.54
N VAL A 323 -9.78 -1.11 -32.54
CA VAL A 323 -10.33 0.09 -31.90
C VAL A 323 -11.65 0.53 -32.52
N LYS A 324 -11.81 0.40 -33.85
CA LYS A 324 -13.09 0.67 -34.52
C LYS A 324 -14.19 -0.21 -33.94
N LEU A 325 -13.93 -1.52 -33.79
CA LEU A 325 -14.88 -2.47 -33.21
C LEU A 325 -15.22 -2.12 -31.76
N VAL A 326 -14.23 -1.73 -30.95
CA VAL A 326 -14.45 -1.31 -29.55
C VAL A 326 -15.38 -0.10 -29.52
N ARG A 327 -15.08 0.96 -30.29
CA ARG A 327 -15.87 2.20 -30.31
C ARG A 327 -17.32 1.98 -30.75
N GLU A 328 -17.57 1.03 -31.66
CA GLU A 328 -18.93 0.65 -32.08
C GLU A 328 -19.77 0.02 -30.96
N LYS A 329 -19.12 -0.50 -29.91
CA LYS A 329 -19.78 -1.23 -28.81
C LYS A 329 -19.80 -0.47 -27.48
N LEU A 330 -18.99 0.58 -27.36
CA LEU A 330 -19.00 1.44 -26.19
C LEU A 330 -20.06 2.55 -26.30
N ASN A 331 -20.70 2.86 -25.17
CA ASN A 331 -21.53 4.04 -25.05
C ASN A 331 -20.65 5.28 -24.91
N GLY A 332 -20.53 6.09 -25.97
CA GLY A 332 -19.64 7.25 -26.01
C GLY A 332 -19.90 8.32 -24.94
N LYS A 333 -21.09 8.36 -24.32
CA LYS A 333 -21.40 9.31 -23.24
C LYS A 333 -20.75 8.90 -21.91
N THR A 334 -20.81 7.61 -21.57
CA THR A 334 -20.27 7.07 -20.32
C THR A 334 -18.79 6.68 -20.47
N ALA A 335 -18.43 6.06 -21.59
CA ALA A 335 -17.09 5.57 -21.86
C ALA A 335 -16.02 6.66 -21.90
N ARG A 336 -16.36 7.90 -22.28
CA ARG A 336 -15.40 9.02 -22.39
C ARG A 336 -14.64 9.28 -21.08
N LYS A 337 -15.21 8.91 -19.93
CA LYS A 337 -14.61 9.16 -18.60
C LYS A 337 -13.53 8.16 -18.21
N TRP A 338 -13.54 6.96 -18.79
CA TRP A 338 -12.69 5.85 -18.35
C TRP A 338 -11.94 5.14 -19.49
N ALA A 339 -12.51 5.09 -20.69
CA ALA A 339 -11.95 4.36 -21.83
C ALA A 339 -10.70 5.07 -22.35
N ASN A 340 -9.52 4.53 -22.04
CA ASN A 340 -8.24 5.04 -22.50
C ASN A 340 -7.46 3.96 -23.24
N ARG A 341 -7.18 2.83 -22.57
CA ARG A 341 -6.44 1.70 -23.13
C ARG A 341 -7.27 0.94 -24.16
N CYS A 342 -8.56 0.72 -23.90
CA CYS A 342 -9.43 -0.04 -24.80
C CYS A 342 -9.73 0.69 -26.12
N ILE A 343 -9.41 1.98 -26.21
CA ILE A 343 -9.51 2.78 -27.45
C ILE A 343 -8.15 3.18 -28.03
N ASN A 344 -7.05 2.65 -27.49
CA ASN A 344 -5.69 2.85 -28.01
C ASN A 344 -5.29 1.68 -28.91
N ALA A 345 -4.93 1.97 -30.17
CA ALA A 345 -4.54 0.96 -31.15
C ALA A 345 -3.31 0.14 -30.72
N ASP A 346 -2.38 0.74 -29.99
CA ASP A 346 -1.17 0.08 -29.50
C ASP A 346 -1.47 -0.99 -28.45
N THR A 347 -2.66 -0.98 -27.86
CA THR A 347 -3.14 -2.01 -26.94
C THR A 347 -3.54 -3.29 -27.68
N PHE A 348 -3.85 -3.20 -28.98
CA PHE A 348 -4.38 -4.31 -29.79
C PHE A 348 -3.38 -4.82 -30.83
N THR A 349 -2.10 -4.92 -30.48
CA THR A 349 -1.15 -5.67 -31.32
C THR A 349 -1.48 -7.16 -31.29
N LYS A 350 -0.98 -7.90 -32.26
CA LYS A 350 -1.19 -9.35 -32.35
C LYS A 350 -0.70 -10.09 -31.09
N GLU A 351 0.44 -9.65 -30.57
CA GLU A 351 1.08 -10.21 -29.38
C GLU A 351 0.23 -9.95 -28.14
N LYS A 352 -0.22 -8.71 -27.93
CA LYS A 352 -1.04 -8.32 -26.78
C LYS A 352 -2.42 -9.00 -26.80
N CYS A 353 -3.06 -9.07 -27.96
CA CYS A 353 -4.35 -9.76 -28.12
C CYS A 353 -4.23 -11.26 -27.80
N ARG A 354 -3.13 -11.91 -28.21
CA ARG A 354 -2.88 -13.33 -27.90
C ARG A 354 -2.53 -13.54 -26.42
N ALA A 355 -1.75 -12.63 -25.84
CA ALA A 355 -1.37 -12.68 -24.43
C ALA A 355 -2.56 -12.58 -23.47
N ALA A 356 -3.70 -12.02 -23.90
CA ALA A 356 -4.93 -12.01 -23.10
C ALA A 356 -5.45 -13.41 -22.75
N ALA A 357 -5.06 -14.45 -23.50
CA ALA A 357 -5.39 -15.85 -23.16
C ALA A 357 -4.50 -16.47 -22.08
N ASN A 358 -3.49 -15.73 -21.59
CA ASN A 358 -2.63 -16.20 -20.51
C ASN A 358 -3.39 -16.25 -19.19
N ASP A 359 -3.11 -17.26 -18.36
CA ASP A 359 -3.75 -17.49 -17.07
C ASP A 359 -3.75 -16.25 -16.17
N TYR A 360 -2.64 -15.52 -16.17
CA TYR A 360 -2.50 -14.31 -15.40
C TYR A 360 -3.48 -13.19 -15.83
N GLU A 361 -3.62 -12.95 -17.13
CA GLU A 361 -4.52 -11.91 -17.64
C GLU A 361 -5.99 -12.28 -17.39
N ILE A 362 -6.33 -13.58 -17.55
CA ILE A 362 -7.67 -14.10 -17.22
C ILE A 362 -7.94 -13.94 -15.73
N HIS A 363 -7.01 -14.36 -14.87
CA HIS A 363 -7.16 -14.25 -13.43
C HIS A 363 -7.30 -12.79 -12.96
N ASN A 364 -6.54 -11.86 -13.55
CA ASN A 364 -6.70 -10.43 -13.30
C ASN A 364 -8.09 -9.93 -13.76
N ALA A 365 -8.58 -10.37 -14.92
CA ALA A 365 -9.91 -10.02 -15.40
C ALA A 365 -11.02 -10.55 -14.48
N VAL A 366 -10.88 -11.77 -13.93
CA VAL A 366 -11.81 -12.32 -12.91
C VAL A 366 -11.89 -11.41 -11.69
N LYS A 367 -10.74 -10.93 -11.17
CA LYS A 367 -10.70 -10.03 -10.00
C LYS A 367 -11.41 -8.72 -10.28
N VAL A 368 -11.10 -8.10 -11.41
CA VAL A 368 -11.69 -6.81 -11.80
C VAL A 368 -13.18 -6.96 -12.11
N ALA A 369 -13.62 -8.11 -12.63
CA ALA A 369 -15.03 -8.41 -12.81
C ALA A 369 -15.78 -8.56 -11.47
N ASP A 370 -15.13 -9.10 -10.43
CA ASP A 370 -15.72 -9.26 -9.09
C ASP A 370 -15.71 -7.94 -8.29
N ALA A 371 -14.62 -7.19 -8.34
CA ALA A 371 -14.41 -5.89 -7.71
C ALA A 371 -13.66 -4.95 -8.68
N PRO A 372 -14.32 -3.97 -9.32
CA PRO A 372 -13.76 -3.24 -10.46
C PRO A 372 -12.76 -2.14 -10.09
N PHE A 373 -11.91 -2.37 -9.10
CA PHE A 373 -10.87 -1.45 -8.65
C PHE A 373 -9.50 -1.99 -9.00
N ALA A 374 -8.81 -1.33 -9.94
CA ALA A 374 -7.47 -1.72 -10.36
C ALA A 374 -6.38 -0.82 -9.76
N LEU A 375 -5.21 -1.39 -9.50
CA LEU A 375 -4.01 -0.64 -9.12
C LEU A 375 -3.49 0.20 -10.29
N PHE A 376 -2.90 1.37 -10.02
CA PHE A 376 -2.21 2.17 -11.03
C PHE A 376 -0.96 1.47 -11.55
N ARG A 377 -0.20 0.84 -10.66
CA ARG A 377 0.89 -0.03 -11.06
C ARG A 377 0.35 -1.32 -11.66
N LYS A 378 1.10 -1.87 -12.63
CA LYS A 378 0.75 -3.15 -13.22
C LYS A 378 0.88 -4.22 -12.13
N SER A 379 -0.19 -4.97 -11.88
CA SER A 379 -0.11 -6.20 -11.09
C SER A 379 0.95 -7.13 -11.71
N LEU A 380 1.68 -7.87 -10.87
CA LEU A 380 2.67 -8.85 -11.32
C LEU A 380 2.06 -10.25 -11.31
N PRO A 381 2.58 -11.21 -12.10
CA PRO A 381 2.13 -12.60 -12.10
C PRO A 381 2.06 -13.21 -10.71
N LEU A 382 1.09 -14.09 -10.45
CA LEU A 382 0.94 -14.77 -9.14
C LEU A 382 2.16 -15.63 -8.77
N ASP A 383 2.84 -16.17 -9.78
CA ASP A 383 4.10 -16.92 -9.66
C ASP A 383 5.32 -16.01 -9.54
N SER A 384 5.15 -14.69 -9.66
CA SER A 384 6.21 -13.74 -9.33
C SER A 384 6.33 -13.62 -7.82
N GLU A 385 7.57 -13.61 -7.33
CA GLU A 385 7.89 -13.40 -5.91
C GLU A 385 7.38 -12.07 -5.33
N GLU A 386 6.84 -11.19 -6.19
CA GLU A 386 6.37 -9.83 -5.88
C GLU A 386 4.89 -9.60 -6.26
N GLY A 387 4.16 -10.67 -6.59
CA GLY A 387 2.76 -10.65 -7.02
C GLY A 387 1.75 -10.42 -5.89
N SER A 388 1.99 -9.45 -5.01
CA SER A 388 1.12 -9.13 -3.87
C SER A 388 0.90 -7.62 -3.72
N PHE A 389 0.35 -7.17 -2.57
CA PHE A 389 0.22 -5.76 -2.21
C PHE A 389 1.39 -5.27 -1.35
N PRO A 390 2.50 -4.79 -1.91
CA PRO A 390 3.64 -4.17 -1.23
C PRO A 390 3.31 -3.39 0.04
N ALA A 391 2.30 -2.50 0.02
CA ALA A 391 1.97 -1.70 1.18
C ALA A 391 1.50 -2.55 2.37
N PHE A 392 0.92 -3.72 2.13
CA PHE A 392 0.38 -4.59 3.18
C PHE A 392 1.46 -5.19 4.07
N SER A 393 2.72 -5.18 3.63
CA SER A 393 3.86 -5.50 4.49
C SER A 393 3.96 -4.59 5.72
N GLN A 394 3.30 -3.43 5.70
CA GLN A 394 3.25 -2.46 6.78
C GLN A 394 2.03 -2.59 7.71
N LEU A 395 1.14 -3.57 7.53
CA LEU A 395 -0.11 -3.67 8.33
C LEU A 395 0.13 -3.97 9.82
N PHE A 396 1.26 -4.61 10.13
CA PHE A 396 1.61 -5.07 11.48
C PHE A 396 2.74 -4.25 12.12
N ILE A 397 2.95 -3.01 11.66
CA ILE A 397 3.84 -2.04 12.28
C ILE A 397 3.07 -0.77 12.65
N GLY A 398 3.66 0.08 13.50
CA GLY A 398 3.04 1.32 13.94
C GLY A 398 2.34 1.24 15.30
N PRO A 399 1.79 2.36 15.79
CA PRO A 399 1.53 2.59 17.21
C PRO A 399 0.45 1.71 17.84
N ALA A 400 -0.36 1.06 17.01
CA ALA A 400 -1.45 0.18 17.45
C ALA A 400 -1.29 -1.25 16.92
N ALA A 401 -0.06 -1.61 16.53
CA ALA A 401 0.29 -2.96 16.12
C ALA A 401 1.17 -3.68 17.16
N GLY A 402 1.56 -3.03 18.26
CA GLY A 402 2.58 -3.55 19.19
C GLY A 402 2.35 -4.96 19.73
N ALA A 403 1.12 -5.30 20.13
CA ALA A 403 0.76 -6.66 20.54
C ALA A 403 0.92 -7.66 19.38
N LEU A 404 0.28 -7.38 18.24
CA LEU A 404 0.35 -8.24 17.06
C LEU A 404 1.78 -8.44 16.53
N ALA A 405 2.59 -7.37 16.57
CA ALA A 405 3.96 -7.34 16.09
C ALA A 405 4.90 -8.18 16.95
N THR A 406 4.69 -8.22 18.26
CA THR A 406 5.53 -8.98 19.19
C THR A 406 5.02 -10.39 19.43
N GLU A 407 3.72 -10.66 19.25
CA GLU A 407 3.10 -11.98 19.41
C GLU A 407 3.36 -12.89 18.22
N ASN A 408 3.21 -12.39 16.99
CA ASN A 408 3.18 -13.23 15.78
C ASN A 408 4.43 -13.08 14.89
N TYR A 409 5.24 -12.06 15.12
CA TYR A 409 6.39 -11.72 14.27
C TYR A 409 7.68 -11.58 15.07
N VAL A 410 8.79 -11.58 14.33
CA VAL A 410 10.16 -11.45 14.80
C VAL A 410 10.85 -10.38 13.95
N CYS A 411 11.41 -9.35 14.60
CA CYS A 411 12.34 -8.39 13.99
C CYS A 411 13.78 -8.94 14.07
N ALA A 412 14.12 -9.96 13.27
CA ALA A 412 15.37 -10.70 13.41
C ALA A 412 16.60 -9.88 12.95
N PRO A 413 17.63 -9.68 13.80
CA PRO A 413 18.91 -9.11 13.38
C PRO A 413 19.55 -9.84 12.18
N VAL A 414 19.81 -9.10 11.09
CA VAL A 414 20.27 -9.65 9.81
C VAL A 414 21.44 -8.84 9.25
N SER A 415 22.51 -9.50 8.83
CA SER A 415 23.55 -8.92 7.99
C SER A 415 23.25 -9.24 6.52
N MET A 416 23.40 -8.25 5.64
CA MET A 416 23.06 -8.35 4.23
C MET A 416 24.26 -8.00 3.35
N ASN A 417 24.51 -8.81 2.33
CA ASN A 417 25.46 -8.54 1.25
C ASN A 417 24.74 -8.57 -0.10
N LEU A 418 24.26 -7.40 -0.53
CA LEU A 418 23.47 -7.26 -1.76
C LEU A 418 24.24 -7.64 -3.02
N ARG A 419 25.57 -7.43 -3.04
CA ARG A 419 26.40 -7.78 -4.20
C ARG A 419 26.49 -9.29 -4.38
N ALA A 420 26.54 -10.04 -3.28
CA ALA A 420 26.60 -11.49 -3.29
C ALA A 420 25.21 -12.15 -3.26
N GLY A 421 24.13 -11.37 -3.12
CA GLY A 421 22.77 -11.91 -2.95
C GLY A 421 22.59 -12.71 -1.65
N GLN A 422 23.38 -12.44 -0.61
CA GLN A 422 23.48 -13.25 0.60
C GLN A 422 23.05 -12.50 1.85
N PHE A 423 22.51 -13.22 2.82
CA PHE A 423 22.14 -12.67 4.12
C PHE A 423 22.33 -13.71 5.23
N LYS A 424 22.45 -13.28 6.48
CA LYS A 424 22.65 -14.17 7.64
C LYS A 424 22.19 -13.53 8.94
N ALA A 425 21.80 -14.36 9.92
CA ALA A 425 21.51 -13.88 11.26
C ALA A 425 22.78 -13.24 11.87
N SER A 426 22.66 -12.03 12.41
CA SER A 426 23.82 -11.30 12.95
C SER A 426 23.40 -10.32 14.02
N SER A 427 23.93 -10.49 15.24
CA SER A 427 23.54 -9.66 16.39
C SER A 427 24.14 -8.25 16.36
N SER A 428 25.18 -8.01 15.56
CA SER A 428 25.87 -6.71 15.45
C SER A 428 25.40 -5.84 14.29
N SER A 429 24.55 -6.37 13.41
CA SER A 429 24.00 -5.60 12.29
C SER A 429 22.99 -4.57 12.80
N PRO A 430 22.90 -3.37 12.22
CA PRO A 430 21.79 -2.43 12.47
C PRO A 430 20.52 -2.79 11.67
N PHE A 431 20.57 -3.82 10.82
CA PHE A 431 19.41 -4.23 10.05
C PHE A 431 18.62 -5.34 10.74
N ARG A 432 17.31 -5.31 10.54
CA ARG A 432 16.35 -6.30 11.03
C ARG A 432 15.51 -6.78 9.85
N LEU A 433 15.16 -8.06 9.83
CA LEU A 433 14.18 -8.60 8.90
C LEU A 433 12.93 -8.95 9.67
N TYR A 434 11.77 -8.47 9.21
CA TYR A 434 10.49 -8.80 9.81
C TYR A 434 9.90 -10.07 9.20
N ILE A 435 9.81 -11.13 10.01
CA ILE A 435 9.28 -12.43 9.59
C ILE A 435 8.27 -12.99 10.59
N PRO A 436 7.32 -13.82 10.17
CA PRO A 436 6.43 -14.54 11.07
C PRO A 436 7.21 -15.52 11.96
N LYS A 437 6.71 -15.75 13.18
CA LYS A 437 7.22 -16.78 14.09
C LYS A 437 6.96 -18.18 13.56
N GLU A 438 7.61 -19.17 14.18
CA GLU A 438 7.31 -20.58 13.93
C GLU A 438 5.82 -20.88 14.17
N GLY A 439 5.24 -21.71 13.29
CA GLY A 439 3.81 -22.07 13.34
C GLY A 439 2.88 -21.09 12.61
N GLU A 440 3.37 -19.93 12.13
CA GLU A 440 2.63 -19.05 11.24
C GLU A 440 2.64 -19.55 9.80
N ASP A 441 1.50 -19.44 9.12
CA ASP A 441 1.30 -19.82 7.72
C ASP A 441 0.49 -18.74 6.97
N THR A 442 0.43 -18.86 5.64
CA THR A 442 -0.29 -17.90 4.77
C THR A 442 -1.76 -17.75 5.16
N SER A 443 -2.43 -18.82 5.62
CA SER A 443 -3.84 -18.78 6.00
C SER A 443 -4.05 -18.01 7.30
N LYS A 444 -3.20 -18.22 8.31
CA LYS A 444 -3.23 -17.46 9.58
C LYS A 444 -2.93 -15.98 9.37
N VAL A 445 -1.91 -15.67 8.56
CA VAL A 445 -1.59 -14.28 8.20
C VAL A 445 -2.76 -13.62 7.48
N THR A 446 -3.36 -14.32 6.50
CA THR A 446 -4.53 -13.81 5.76
C THR A 446 -5.72 -13.55 6.70
N ALA A 447 -6.06 -14.50 7.58
CA ALA A 447 -7.14 -14.35 8.55
C ALA A 447 -6.90 -13.17 9.50
N ARG A 448 -5.65 -12.94 9.92
CA ARG A 448 -5.27 -11.80 10.77
C ARG A 448 -5.45 -10.46 10.04
N ILE A 449 -5.07 -10.39 8.77
CA ILE A 449 -5.30 -9.20 7.93
C ILE A 449 -6.81 -8.95 7.78
N GLN A 450 -7.59 -10.00 7.49
CA GLN A 450 -9.05 -9.91 7.42
C GLN A 450 -9.66 -9.38 8.72
N GLY A 451 -9.28 -9.93 9.87
CA GLY A 451 -9.74 -9.46 11.18
C GLY A 451 -9.38 -7.98 11.43
N THR A 452 -8.20 -7.55 11.00
CA THR A 452 -7.78 -6.15 11.10
C THR A 452 -8.68 -5.22 10.27
N PHE A 453 -8.96 -5.56 9.02
CA PHE A 453 -9.82 -4.75 8.16
C PHE A 453 -11.28 -4.79 8.61
N MET A 454 -11.78 -5.91 9.12
CA MET A 454 -13.13 -5.98 9.69
C MET A 454 -13.30 -5.01 10.87
N ALA A 455 -12.30 -4.91 11.75
CA ALA A 455 -12.33 -3.94 12.85
C ALA A 455 -12.34 -2.48 12.34
N VAL A 456 -11.56 -2.19 11.29
CA VAL A 456 -11.54 -0.86 10.64
C VAL A 456 -12.89 -0.54 10.00
N ILE A 457 -13.46 -1.48 9.26
CA ILE A 457 -14.78 -1.35 8.61
C ILE A 457 -15.85 -1.07 9.66
N GLU A 458 -15.90 -1.84 10.75
CA GLU A 458 -16.92 -1.66 11.78
C GLU A 458 -16.80 -0.31 12.48
N CYS A 459 -15.57 0.17 12.72
CA CYS A 459 -15.34 1.51 13.23
C CYS A 459 -15.90 2.59 12.29
N LEU A 460 -15.66 2.44 10.99
CA LEU A 460 -16.14 3.37 9.97
C LEU A 460 -17.67 3.31 9.80
N ARG A 461 -18.29 2.12 9.83
CA ARG A 461 -19.76 1.97 9.74
C ARG A 461 -20.45 2.70 10.89
N LYS A 462 -19.96 2.50 12.11
CA LYS A 462 -20.47 3.23 13.30
C LYS A 462 -20.32 4.74 13.17
N ALA A 463 -19.19 5.20 12.62
CA ALA A 463 -18.93 6.64 12.45
C ALA A 463 -19.75 7.29 11.31
N THR A 464 -20.16 6.52 10.30
CA THR A 464 -20.86 7.03 9.10
C THR A 464 -22.35 6.76 9.10
N GLY A 465 -22.85 5.99 10.08
CA GLY A 465 -24.29 5.75 10.25
C GLY A 465 -24.85 4.63 9.37
N GLY A 466 -24.02 3.80 8.76
CA GLY A 466 -24.50 2.64 8.01
C GLY A 466 -23.57 2.16 6.89
N ASP A 467 -24.16 1.41 5.96
CA ASP A 467 -23.48 0.88 4.78
C ASP A 467 -23.38 1.93 3.65
N PRO A 468 -22.34 1.86 2.82
CA PRO A 468 -22.17 2.81 1.71
C PRO A 468 -23.24 2.62 0.63
N ALA A 469 -23.65 3.73 0.00
CA ALA A 469 -24.55 3.73 -1.16
C ALA A 469 -23.79 4.03 -2.45
N LEU A 470 -24.08 3.28 -3.51
CA LEU A 470 -23.55 3.54 -4.86
C LEU A 470 -24.40 4.56 -5.62
N GLY A 471 -23.76 5.50 -6.29
CA GLY A 471 -24.45 6.50 -7.11
C GLY A 471 -24.97 5.91 -8.42
N GLU A 472 -26.13 6.39 -8.91
CA GLU A 472 -26.76 5.92 -10.17
C GLU A 472 -25.81 5.94 -11.38
N GLU A 473 -24.91 6.93 -11.44
CA GLU A 473 -23.93 7.06 -12.50
C GLU A 473 -22.99 5.85 -12.57
N GLU A 474 -22.50 5.38 -11.42
CA GLU A 474 -21.60 4.24 -11.33
C GLU A 474 -22.31 2.95 -11.76
N GLN A 475 -23.58 2.80 -11.38
CA GLN A 475 -24.41 1.66 -11.80
C GLN A 475 -24.58 1.63 -13.32
N LYS A 476 -24.90 2.78 -13.92
CA LYS A 476 -25.06 2.91 -15.38
C LYS A 476 -23.76 2.64 -16.12
N MET A 477 -22.63 3.20 -15.64
CA MET A 477 -21.32 2.95 -16.22
C MET A 477 -20.95 1.47 -16.18
N TRP A 478 -21.20 0.78 -15.06
CA TRP A 478 -20.95 -0.65 -14.97
C TRP A 478 -21.83 -1.48 -15.90
N SER A 479 -23.12 -1.13 -16.02
CA SER A 479 -24.01 -1.80 -16.97
C SER A 479 -23.49 -1.72 -18.41
N ASP A 480 -22.98 -0.56 -18.82
CA ASP A 480 -22.38 -0.38 -20.16
C ASP A 480 -21.10 -1.22 -20.34
N VAL A 481 -20.23 -1.25 -19.31
CA VAL A 481 -19.00 -2.08 -19.31
C VAL A 481 -19.35 -3.55 -19.40
N LYS A 482 -20.27 -4.05 -18.57
CA LYS A 482 -20.75 -5.43 -18.57
C LYS A 482 -21.30 -5.81 -19.95
N LYS A 483 -22.16 -4.98 -20.53
CA LYS A 483 -22.74 -5.23 -21.86
C LYS A 483 -21.66 -5.35 -22.94
N ALA A 484 -20.68 -4.45 -22.93
CA ALA A 484 -19.60 -4.47 -23.92
C ALA A 484 -18.67 -5.68 -23.74
N ALA A 485 -18.29 -6.00 -22.49
CA ALA A 485 -17.42 -7.12 -22.18
C ALA A 485 -18.08 -8.47 -22.51
N VAL A 486 -19.33 -8.70 -22.06
CA VAL A 486 -20.09 -9.92 -22.36
C VAL A 486 -20.22 -10.12 -23.87
N TRP A 487 -20.59 -9.07 -24.63
CA TRP A 487 -20.67 -9.17 -26.10
C TRP A 487 -19.34 -9.59 -26.75
N ALA A 488 -18.22 -9.08 -26.23
CA ALA A 488 -16.89 -9.43 -26.75
C ALA A 488 -16.51 -10.88 -26.41
N LEU A 489 -16.76 -11.32 -25.18
CA LEU A 489 -16.47 -12.68 -24.71
C LEU A 489 -17.36 -13.73 -25.40
N ASP A 490 -18.67 -13.51 -25.47
CA ASP A 490 -19.63 -14.39 -26.18
C ASP A 490 -19.19 -14.63 -27.62
N GLY A 491 -18.74 -13.57 -28.27
CA GLY A 491 -18.30 -13.63 -29.63
C GLY A 491 -16.97 -14.35 -29.85
N CYS A 492 -16.22 -14.71 -28.81
CA CYS A 492 -15.08 -15.62 -28.94
C CYS A 492 -15.57 -17.05 -29.25
N GLY A 493 -16.70 -17.47 -28.66
CA GLY A 493 -17.31 -18.79 -28.88
C GLY A 493 -16.33 -19.95 -28.70
N LEU A 494 -16.43 -20.96 -29.56
CA LEU A 494 -15.55 -22.15 -29.55
C LEU A 494 -14.14 -21.90 -30.15
N ARG A 495 -13.79 -20.65 -30.48
CA ARG A 495 -12.51 -20.32 -31.14
C ARG A 495 -11.35 -20.12 -30.17
N LEU A 496 -11.64 -20.11 -28.87
CA LEU A 496 -10.62 -20.08 -27.83
C LEU A 496 -9.93 -21.46 -27.72
N PRO A 497 -8.63 -21.51 -27.39
CA PRO A 497 -7.94 -22.78 -27.14
C PRO A 497 -8.59 -23.60 -26.03
N LYS A 498 -8.41 -24.92 -26.06
CA LYS A 498 -8.86 -25.83 -25.00
C LYS A 498 -8.29 -25.37 -23.64
N GLY A 499 -9.13 -25.37 -22.60
CA GLY A 499 -8.79 -24.90 -21.26
C GLY A 499 -8.87 -23.38 -21.07
N VAL A 500 -8.74 -22.58 -22.13
CA VAL A 500 -8.93 -21.11 -22.04
C VAL A 500 -10.42 -20.77 -21.93
N SER A 501 -11.28 -21.42 -22.72
CA SER A 501 -12.73 -21.18 -22.68
C SER A 501 -13.34 -21.39 -21.30
N GLU A 502 -12.89 -22.43 -20.58
CA GLU A 502 -13.34 -22.73 -19.22
C GLU A 502 -12.90 -21.65 -18.22
N LYS A 503 -11.66 -21.17 -18.34
CA LYS A 503 -11.15 -20.10 -17.47
C LYS A 503 -11.80 -18.75 -17.76
N VAL A 504 -12.07 -18.44 -19.02
CA VAL A 504 -12.77 -17.20 -19.43
C VAL A 504 -14.22 -17.19 -18.95
N ARG A 505 -14.87 -18.36 -18.85
CA ARG A 505 -16.21 -18.46 -18.25
C ARG A 505 -16.26 -17.92 -16.82
N HIS A 506 -15.18 -18.08 -16.03
CA HIS A 506 -15.14 -17.46 -14.70
C HIS A 506 -15.21 -15.93 -14.74
N VAL A 507 -14.72 -15.29 -15.81
CA VAL A 507 -14.86 -13.83 -16.00
C VAL A 507 -16.33 -13.48 -16.27
N GLU A 508 -16.99 -14.25 -17.14
CA GLU A 508 -18.42 -14.10 -17.44
C GLU A 508 -19.29 -14.31 -16.20
N ASP A 509 -19.01 -15.34 -15.40
CA ASP A 509 -19.68 -15.65 -14.15
C ASP A 509 -19.57 -14.48 -13.16
N ARG A 510 -18.38 -13.86 -13.03
CA ARG A 510 -18.17 -12.68 -12.17
C ARG A 510 -18.82 -11.42 -12.71
N LEU A 511 -18.83 -11.19 -14.01
CA LEU A 511 -19.63 -10.13 -14.63
C LEU A 511 -21.14 -10.32 -14.35
N GLY A 512 -21.60 -11.57 -14.33
CA GLY A 512 -22.99 -11.96 -14.08
C GLY A 512 -23.43 -11.86 -12.62
N SER A 513 -22.60 -12.38 -11.72
CA SER A 513 -22.96 -12.72 -10.34
C SER A 513 -21.89 -12.38 -9.30
N GLY A 514 -20.80 -11.74 -9.72
CA GLY A 514 -19.73 -11.29 -8.83
C GLY A 514 -20.19 -10.23 -7.84
N MET A 515 -19.32 -9.94 -6.86
CA MET A 515 -19.67 -9.14 -5.71
C MET A 515 -20.20 -7.75 -6.07
N TRP A 516 -19.55 -7.09 -7.03
CA TRP A 516 -19.97 -5.78 -7.52
C TRP A 516 -21.34 -5.81 -8.19
N THR A 517 -21.64 -6.82 -9.02
CA THR A 517 -22.95 -6.96 -9.66
C THR A 517 -24.05 -7.24 -8.64
N TRP A 518 -23.76 -8.05 -7.61
CA TRP A 518 -24.70 -8.29 -6.52
C TRP A 518 -25.01 -7.00 -5.73
N LEU A 519 -23.98 -6.21 -5.39
CA LEU A 519 -24.12 -4.91 -4.71
C LEU A 519 -24.96 -3.92 -5.51
N LEU A 520 -24.76 -3.85 -6.82
CA LEU A 520 -25.58 -3.02 -7.70
C LEU A 520 -27.05 -3.44 -7.69
N GLY A 521 -27.33 -4.75 -7.69
CA GLY A 521 -28.69 -5.29 -7.59
C GLY A 521 -29.37 -4.94 -6.26
N GLN A 522 -28.64 -5.03 -5.14
CA GLN A 522 -29.10 -4.62 -3.81
C GLN A 522 -29.43 -3.12 -3.76
N THR A 523 -28.55 -2.28 -4.33
CA THR A 523 -28.71 -0.82 -4.32
C THR A 523 -29.95 -0.39 -5.12
N ALA A 524 -30.17 -1.00 -6.30
CA ALA A 524 -31.35 -0.74 -7.11
C ALA A 524 -32.66 -1.14 -6.40
N ALA A 525 -32.67 -2.26 -5.67
CA ALA A 525 -33.83 -2.70 -4.90
C ALA A 525 -34.16 -1.74 -3.74
N GLN A 526 -33.15 -1.24 -3.03
CA GLN A 526 -33.33 -0.26 -1.95
C GLN A 526 -33.86 1.08 -2.47
N GLN A 527 -33.36 1.56 -3.62
CA GLN A 527 -33.85 2.79 -4.25
C GLN A 527 -35.31 2.65 -4.72
N GLY A 528 -35.70 1.50 -5.25
CA GLY A 528 -37.08 1.22 -5.64
C GLY A 528 -38.05 1.23 -4.46
N GLN A 529 -37.66 0.67 -3.31
CA GLN A 529 -38.48 0.67 -2.09
C GLN A 529 -38.62 2.08 -1.47
N GLY A 530 -37.55 2.88 -1.48
CA GLY A 530 -37.58 4.26 -0.99
C GLY A 530 -38.42 5.21 -1.85
N GLN A 531 -38.50 4.96 -3.16
CA GLN A 531 -39.39 5.70 -4.07
C GLN A 531 -40.86 5.30 -3.89
N ALA A 532 -41.15 4.01 -3.70
CA ALA A 532 -42.51 3.52 -3.40
C ALA A 532 -43.05 4.10 -2.07
N ALA A 533 -42.24 4.09 -1.00
CA ALA A 533 -42.63 4.64 0.30
C ALA A 533 -42.88 6.16 0.28
N ARG A 534 -42.22 6.91 -0.63
CA ARG A 534 -42.47 8.35 -0.83
C ARG A 534 -43.70 8.64 -1.69
N ALA A 535 -44.09 7.71 -2.56
CA ALA A 535 -45.31 7.81 -3.36
C ALA A 535 -46.57 7.43 -2.58
N GLU A 536 -46.44 6.65 -1.50
CA GLU A 536 -47.55 6.25 -0.61
C GLU A 536 -47.73 7.18 0.61
N GLY A 537 -46.77 8.08 0.87
CA GLY A 537 -46.77 8.99 2.03
C GLY A 537 -46.99 10.47 1.70
N GLY A 538 -47.32 10.82 0.46
CA GLY A 538 -47.73 12.16 0.02
C GLY A 538 -49.08 12.09 -0.67
#